data_AF-A0A1I7VJC2-F1
#
_entry.id   AF-A0A1I7VJC2-F1
#
_cell.length_a   1.000
_cell.length_b   1.000
_cell.length_c   1.000
_cell.angle_alpha   90.00
_cell.angle_beta   90.00
_cell.angle_gamma   90.00
#
_symmetry.space_group_name_H-M   'P 1'
#
loop_
_entity.id
_entity.type
_entity.pdbx_description
1 polymer ?
#
loop_
_entity_poly.entity_id
_entity_poly.type
_entity_poly.pdbx_seq_one_letter_code
_entity_poly.pdbx_strand_id
1 'polypeptide(L)'
;MPTVPEGETTCRIKLLRPELPPEIQPENVTDLHCAINVKERIEINGEKRLIQKRKTMYPEWDKYWDTSVVAGRVLQVVLLNGVTPIADATMRQH
;
A
#
# COMPACT_ATOMS: atom_id res chain seq x y z
N MET A 1 -26.70 0.31 9.19
CA MET A 1 -25.63 -0.62 8.78
C MET A 1 -24.91 0.02 7.60
N PRO A 2 -23.57 0.12 7.57
CA PRO A 2 -22.88 0.65 6.40
C PRO A 2 -23.03 -0.36 5.27
N THR A 3 -23.63 0.05 4.16
CA THR A 3 -23.74 -0.74 2.94
C THR A 3 -22.36 -0.91 2.35
N VAL A 4 -21.84 -2.14 2.34
CA VAL A 4 -20.63 -2.49 1.60
C VAL A 4 -20.91 -2.17 0.13
N PRO A 5 -20.14 -1.27 -0.52
CA PRO A 5 -20.36 -0.96 -1.93
C PRO A 5 -20.26 -2.24 -2.78
N GLU A 6 -21.22 -2.43 -3.70
CA GLU A 6 -21.23 -3.57 -4.62
C GLU A 6 -19.88 -3.70 -5.34
N GLY A 7 -19.28 -4.90 -5.28
CA GLY A 7 -17.98 -5.19 -5.89
C GLY A 7 -16.76 -5.00 -4.98
N GLU A 8 -16.92 -4.65 -3.71
CA GLU A 8 -15.82 -4.64 -2.74
C GLU A 8 -15.35 -6.06 -2.41
N THR A 9 -14.17 -6.41 -2.91
CA THR A 9 -13.50 -7.67 -2.58
C THR A 9 -12.46 -7.42 -1.50
N THR A 10 -12.45 -8.24 -0.45
CA THR A 10 -11.38 -8.20 0.55
C THR A 10 -10.18 -8.98 0.04
N CYS A 11 -9.02 -8.34 -0.02
CA CYS A 11 -7.75 -9.00 -0.26
C CYS A 11 -7.00 -9.15 1.05
N ARG A 12 -6.56 -10.38 1.33
CA ARG A 12 -5.62 -10.69 2.40
C ARG A 12 -4.21 -10.65 1.83
N ILE A 13 -3.37 -9.76 2.33
CA ILE A 13 -2.02 -9.55 1.83
C ILE A 13 -1.03 -9.90 2.95
N LYS A 14 0.15 -10.41 2.57
CA LYS A 14 1.30 -10.63 3.44
C LYS A 14 2.56 -10.15 2.74
N LEU A 15 3.38 -9.35 3.43
CA LEU A 15 4.70 -8.96 2.95
C LEU A 15 5.71 -9.95 3.50
N LEU A 16 6.48 -10.60 2.64
CA LEU A 16 7.42 -11.63 3.06
C LEU A 16 8.77 -11.02 3.43
N ARG A 17 9.41 -10.36 2.47
CA ARG A 17 10.72 -9.72 2.61
C ARG A 17 10.95 -8.77 1.43
N PRO A 18 11.78 -7.73 1.59
CA PRO A 18 12.30 -6.96 0.47
C PRO A 18 13.45 -7.72 -0.22
N GLU A 19 13.54 -7.60 -1.53
CA GLU A 19 14.68 -8.08 -2.32
C GLU A 19 15.35 -6.85 -2.94
N LEU A 20 16.51 -6.48 -2.39
CA LEU A 20 17.22 -5.25 -2.75
C LEU A 20 18.57 -5.57 -3.41
N PRO A 21 18.93 -4.85 -4.49
CA PRO A 21 20.24 -4.99 -5.09
C PRO A 21 21.32 -4.49 -4.10
N PRO A 22 22.56 -5.03 -4.17
CA PRO A 22 23.59 -4.81 -3.15
C PRO A 22 23.91 -3.34 -2.85
N GLU A 23 23.73 -2.46 -3.82
CA GLU A 23 24.06 -1.03 -3.74
C GLU A 23 23.12 -0.24 -2.83
N ILE A 24 21.92 -0.77 -2.57
CA ILE A 24 20.89 -0.13 -1.74
C ILE A 24 20.48 -0.99 -0.53
N GLN A 25 21.20 -2.08 -0.27
CA GLN A 25 20.97 -2.87 0.94
C GLN A 25 21.33 -2.02 2.17
N PRO A 26 20.42 -1.88 3.14
CA PRO A 26 20.73 -1.16 4.37
C PRO A 26 21.74 -1.96 5.20
N GLU A 27 22.56 -1.25 5.97
CA GLU A 27 23.46 -1.87 6.95
C GLU A 27 22.67 -2.66 8.00
N ASN A 28 21.46 -2.21 8.33
CA ASN A 28 20.57 -2.86 9.26
C ASN A 28 19.19 -3.14 8.64
N VAL A 29 18.84 -4.42 8.54
CA VAL A 29 17.56 -4.88 7.97
C VAL A 29 16.39 -4.62 8.91
N THR A 30 16.63 -4.43 10.23
CA THR A 30 15.54 -4.20 11.19
C THR A 30 14.81 -2.89 10.97
N ASP A 31 15.46 -1.94 10.31
CA ASP A 31 14.88 -0.63 10.02
C ASP A 31 14.02 -0.64 8.75
N LEU A 32 14.05 -1.75 8.00
CA LEU A 32 13.21 -1.94 6.83
C LEU A 32 11.78 -2.25 7.24
N HIS A 33 10.86 -1.43 6.75
CA HIS A 33 9.44 -1.64 6.92
C HIS A 33 8.66 -1.02 5.77
N CYS A 34 7.40 -1.40 5.62
CA CYS A 34 6.55 -0.86 4.57
C CYS A 34 5.52 0.12 5.11
N ALA A 35 5.32 1.21 4.38
CA ALA A 35 4.17 2.08 4.50
C ALA A 35 3.17 1.75 3.38
N ILE A 36 1.92 1.46 3.76
CA ILE A 36 0.84 1.12 2.83
C ILE A 36 -0.18 2.25 2.80
N ASN A 37 -0.33 2.85 1.62
CA ASN A 37 -1.27 3.91 1.34
C ASN A 37 -2.40 3.37 0.47
N VAL A 38 -3.64 3.44 0.96
CA VAL A 38 -4.83 3.08 0.18
C VAL A 38 -5.45 4.35 -0.36
N LYS A 39 -5.40 4.52 -1.68
CA LYS A 39 -5.92 5.69 -2.39
C LYS A 39 -7.16 5.35 -3.19
N GLU A 40 -8.14 6.23 -3.15
CA GLU A 40 -9.39 6.13 -3.88
C GLU A 40 -9.37 7.09 -5.06
N ARG A 41 -9.82 6.63 -6.22
CA ARG A 41 -10.10 7.50 -7.36
C ARG A 41 -11.33 8.34 -7.06
N ILE A 42 -11.19 9.64 -7.23
CA ILE A 42 -12.31 10.60 -7.22
C ILE A 42 -12.24 11.45 -8.49
N GLU A 43 -13.37 12.07 -8.81
CA GLU A 43 -13.45 13.06 -9.87
C GLU A 43 -13.79 14.41 -9.25
N ILE A 44 -12.97 15.42 -9.51
CA ILE A 44 -13.18 16.80 -9.07
C ILE A 44 -13.12 17.67 -10.32
N ASN A 45 -14.21 18.37 -10.65
CA ASN A 45 -14.29 19.27 -11.81
C ASN A 45 -13.90 18.59 -13.14
N GLY A 46 -14.25 17.31 -13.33
CA GLY A 46 -13.89 16.53 -14.51
C GLY A 46 -12.47 15.96 -14.51
N GLU A 47 -11.65 16.28 -13.50
CA GLU A 47 -10.31 15.71 -13.33
C GLU A 47 -10.33 14.51 -12.40
N LYS A 48 -9.74 13.40 -12.86
CA LYS A 48 -9.55 12.18 -12.07
C LYS A 48 -8.33 12.32 -11.17
N ARG A 49 -8.52 12.18 -9.87
CA ARG A 49 -7.47 12.27 -8.84
C ARG A 49 -7.48 11.07 -7.91
N LEU A 50 -6.33 10.76 -7.30
CA LEU A 50 -6.21 9.76 -6.25
C LEU A 50 -6.11 10.46 -4.89
N ILE A 51 -6.98 10.11 -3.96
CA ILE A 51 -6.94 10.65 -2.59
C ILE A 51 -6.81 9.54 -1.55
N GLN A 52 -5.99 9.78 -0.54
CA GLN A 52 -5.85 8.90 0.60
C GLN A 52 -6.78 9.37 1.72
N LYS A 53 -7.91 8.69 1.92
CA LYS A 53 -8.85 9.00 3.02
C LYS A 53 -8.48 8.31 4.33
N ARG A 54 -7.78 7.18 4.25
CA ARG A 54 -7.41 6.34 5.41
C ARG A 54 -5.98 6.63 5.85
N LYS A 55 -5.68 6.42 7.12
CA LYS A 55 -4.31 6.53 7.64
C LYS A 55 -3.39 5.52 6.93
N THR A 56 -2.13 5.89 6.76
CA THR A 56 -1.08 4.97 6.30
C THR A 56 -0.98 3.80 7.28
N MET A 57 -0.89 2.59 6.74
CA MET A 57 -0.70 1.37 7.53
C MET A 57 0.76 0.95 7.50
N TYR A 58 1.22 0.36 8.59
CA TYR A 58 2.59 -0.14 8.74
C TYR A 58 2.55 -1.61 9.15
N PRO A 59 2.24 -2.52 8.22
CA PRO A 59 2.20 -3.95 8.52
C PRO A 59 3.60 -4.47 8.82
N GLU A 60 3.68 -5.40 9.76
CA GLU A 60 4.90 -6.16 10.02
C GLU A 60 5.13 -7.20 8.92
N TRP A 61 6.40 -7.56 8.72
CA TRP A 61 6.79 -8.69 7.87
C TRP A 61 6.17 -9.99 8.37
N ASP A 62 5.85 -10.88 7.42
CA ASP A 62 5.23 -12.19 7.63
C ASP A 62 3.89 -12.19 8.41
N LYS A 63 3.28 -11.02 8.61
CA LYS A 63 1.92 -10.89 9.15
C LYS A 63 0.92 -10.56 8.05
N TYR A 64 -0.27 -11.16 8.17
CA TYR A 64 -1.38 -10.88 7.29
C TYR A 64 -2.09 -9.59 7.69
N TRP A 65 -2.55 -8.83 6.71
CA TRP A 65 -3.57 -7.81 6.91
C TRP A 65 -4.60 -7.89 5.80
N ASP A 66 -5.82 -7.49 6.15
CA ASP A 66 -6.93 -7.44 5.22
C ASP A 66 -7.14 -6.00 4.74
N THR A 67 -7.33 -5.84 3.45
CA THR A 67 -7.60 -4.55 2.82
C THR A 67 -8.58 -4.72 1.70
N SER A 68 -9.47 -3.76 1.55
CA SER A 68 -10.52 -3.86 0.56
C SER A 68 -10.08 -3.28 -0.78
N VAL A 69 -10.30 -4.04 -1.85
CA VAL A 69 -9.99 -3.67 -3.23
C VAL A 69 -11.30 -3.48 -3.96
N VAL A 70 -11.44 -2.30 -4.57
CA VAL A 70 -12.55 -1.90 -5.43
C VAL A 70 -11.98 -1.27 -6.69
N ALA A 71 -12.77 -1.25 -7.77
CA ALA A 71 -12.37 -0.58 -9.00
C ALA A 71 -11.96 0.88 -8.74
N GLY A 72 -10.82 1.29 -9.30
CA GLY A 72 -10.26 2.64 -9.09
C GLY A 72 -9.55 2.85 -7.73
N ARG A 73 -9.47 1.83 -6.86
CA ARG A 73 -8.62 1.88 -5.67
C ARG A 73 -7.20 1.47 -6.03
N VAL A 74 -6.24 2.18 -5.44
CA VAL A 74 -4.82 2.00 -5.65
C VAL A 74 -4.15 1.74 -4.30
N LEU A 75 -3.45 0.63 -4.19
CA LEU A 75 -2.57 0.35 -3.06
C LEU A 75 -1.16 0.76 -3.45
N GLN A 76 -0.62 1.75 -2.75
CA GLN A 76 0.79 2.12 -2.86
C GLN A 76 1.55 1.52 -1.68
N VAL A 77 2.55 0.70 -2.00
CA VAL A 77 3.48 0.09 -1.05
C VAL A 77 4.79 0.86 -1.15
N VAL A 78 5.23 1.48 -0.06
CA VAL A 78 6.51 2.20 0.01
C VAL A 78 7.42 1.44 0.95
N LEU A 79 8.57 1.00 0.47
CA LEU A 79 9.61 0.43 1.31
C LEU A 79 10.45 1.57 1.90
N LEU A 80 10.55 1.57 3.23
CA LEU A 80 11.30 2.55 3.99
C LEU A 80 12.53 1.90 4.63
N ASN A 81 13.62 2.64 4.71
CA ASN A 81 14.73 2.40 5.61
C ASN A 81 14.71 3.51 6.68
N GLY A 82 14.23 3.18 7.88
CA GLY A 82 13.87 4.19 8.86
C GLY A 82 12.80 5.13 8.31
N VAL A 83 13.09 6.42 8.18
CA VAL A 83 12.15 7.40 7.59
C VAL A 83 12.36 7.64 6.09
N THR A 84 13.41 7.05 5.51
CA THR A 84 13.81 7.29 4.11
C THR A 84 13.13 6.30 3.17
N PRO A 85 12.34 6.76 2.19
CA PRO A 85 11.81 5.88 1.16
C PRO A 85 12.92 5.43 0.20
N ILE A 86 12.99 4.13 -0.05
CA ILE A 86 14.02 3.53 -0.91
C ILE A 86 13.44 2.80 -2.13
N ALA A 87 12.17 2.41 -2.09
CA ALA A 87 11.44 1.87 -3.24
C ALA A 87 9.94 2.08 -3.08
N ASP A 88 9.21 2.09 -4.19
CA ASP A 88 7.75 2.05 -4.17
C ASP A 88 7.18 1.10 -5.25
N ALA A 89 5.98 0.58 -4.97
CA ALA A 89 5.22 -0.25 -5.87
C ALA A 89 3.74 0.11 -5.78
N THR A 90 3.04 -0.03 -6.88
CA THR A 90 1.61 0.28 -6.97
C THR A 90 0.82 -0.92 -7.46
N MET A 91 -0.18 -1.34 -6.69
CA MET A 91 -1.13 -2.37 -7.06
C MET A 91 -2.50 -1.74 -7.39
N ARG A 92 -3.08 -2.14 -8.52
CA ARG A 92 -4.39 -1.69 -9.00
C ARG A 92 -5.10 -2.84 -9.70
N GLN A 93 -6.42 -2.89 -9.56
CA GLN A 93 -7.25 -3.81 -10.35
C GLN A 93 -7.25 -3.35 -11.81
N HIS A 94 -6.94 -4.26 -12.73
CA HIS A 94 -6.95 -4.01 -14.18
C HIS A 94 -8.37 -3.99 -14.73
#